data_AF-A0A354BPV5-F1
#
_entry.id   AF-A0A354BPV5-F1
#
_cell.length_a   1.000
_cell.length_b   1.000
_cell.length_c   1.000
_cell.angle_alpha   90.00
_cell.angle_beta   90.00
_cell.angle_gamma   90.00
#
_symmetry.space_group_name_H-M   'P 1'
#
loop_
_entity.id
_entity.type
_entity.pdbx_description
1 polymer ?
#
loop_
_entity_poly.entity_id
_entity_poly.type
_entity_poly.pdbx_seq_one_letter_code
_entity_poly.pdbx_strand_id
1 'polypeptide(L)'
;VTYKLPLIYAGNKEAQPQVRKILEEKSALVLTDNIRPVLERENLAPARNKIHDLFLEHVMQQAPGYKKLMEMAGAPIMPTPAAVGLIMEAIAKREHLNLIGVDIGGATTDVFSVFEGAFNRTVSANLGMSYSVSNVLAEAGLANIMRWVPFTIDEQTLRNRIKNKMIRPTTIPQTLDELQIEQAIAREALRLALIHHKSLATGLKGVQQERTISDVFEQQASGQSLIDMLKLDLIVGSGGILSHAPRRIQSMLMMVDAYEPMGCTRLSVD
;
A
#
# COMPACT_ATOMS: atom_id res chain seq x y z
N VAL A 1 -34.53 -11.96 -8.24
CA VAL A 1 -33.16 -12.50 -8.38
C VAL A 1 -32.44 -12.27 -7.07
N THR A 2 -32.19 -13.32 -6.29
CA THR A 2 -31.49 -13.21 -5.01
C THR A 2 -30.01 -13.01 -5.29
N TYR A 3 -29.45 -11.84 -4.94
CA TYR A 3 -28.02 -11.57 -5.09
C TYR A 3 -27.22 -12.63 -4.32
N LYS A 4 -26.40 -13.40 -5.03
CA LYS A 4 -25.48 -14.35 -4.41
C LYS A 4 -24.18 -13.63 -4.09
N LEU A 5 -23.76 -13.66 -2.83
CA LEU A 5 -22.50 -13.06 -2.41
C LEU A 5 -21.33 -13.73 -3.15
N PRO A 6 -20.44 -12.98 -3.82
CA PRO A 6 -19.21 -13.53 -4.39
C PRO A 6 -18.29 -14.08 -3.30
N LEU A 7 -17.79 -15.30 -3.49
CA LEU A 7 -16.87 -15.94 -2.54
C LEU A 7 -15.72 -16.60 -3.28
N ILE A 8 -14.48 -16.24 -2.96
CA ILE A 8 -13.28 -16.89 -3.51
C ILE A 8 -12.73 -17.88 -2.49
N TYR A 9 -12.52 -19.12 -2.92
CA TYR A 9 -11.79 -20.11 -2.16
C TYR A 9 -10.45 -20.42 -2.83
N ALA A 10 -9.37 -20.13 -2.11
CA ALA A 10 -7.98 -20.32 -2.54
C ALA A 10 -7.18 -21.17 -1.52
N GLY A 11 -7.87 -22.10 -0.85
CA GLY A 11 -7.32 -22.93 0.22
C GLY A 11 -6.86 -24.32 -0.26
N ASN A 12 -6.85 -25.28 0.67
CA ASN A 12 -6.47 -26.66 0.40
C ASN A 12 -7.24 -27.25 -0.80
N LYS A 13 -6.51 -27.74 -1.81
CA LYS A 13 -7.08 -28.35 -3.02
C LYS A 13 -7.96 -29.56 -2.70
N GLU A 14 -7.60 -30.36 -1.70
CA GLU A 14 -8.35 -31.55 -1.30
C GLU A 14 -9.70 -31.22 -0.64
N ALA A 15 -9.83 -30.02 -0.06
CA ALA A 15 -11.08 -29.56 0.56
C ALA A 15 -12.05 -28.95 -0.46
N GLN A 16 -11.61 -28.64 -1.70
CA GLN A 16 -12.44 -28.00 -2.71
C GLN A 16 -13.77 -28.75 -3.00
N PRO A 17 -13.82 -30.09 -3.11
CA PRO A 17 -15.09 -30.81 -3.32
C PRO A 17 -16.09 -30.57 -2.18
N GLN A 18 -15.62 -30.55 -0.93
CA GLN A 18 -16.47 -30.30 0.24
C GLN A 18 -16.94 -28.84 0.28
N VAL A 19 -16.04 -27.88 0.03
CA VAL A 19 -16.36 -26.46 -0.04
C VAL A 19 -17.42 -26.18 -1.11
N ARG A 20 -17.26 -26.78 -2.29
CA ARG A 20 -18.24 -26.69 -3.38
C ARG A 20 -19.60 -27.19 -2.94
N LYS A 21 -19.66 -28.42 -2.39
CA LYS A 21 -20.92 -29.02 -1.91
C LYS A 21 -21.66 -28.14 -0.90
N ILE A 22 -20.94 -27.41 -0.04
CA ILE A 22 -21.54 -26.59 1.02
C ILE A 22 -21.97 -25.20 0.53
N LEU A 23 -21.20 -24.59 -0.38
CA LEU A 23 -21.31 -23.14 -0.68
C LEU A 23 -21.82 -22.80 -2.09
N GLU A 24 -21.79 -23.72 -3.06
CA GLU A 24 -22.14 -23.44 -4.47
C GLU A 24 -23.62 -22.99 -4.63
N GLU A 25 -24.53 -23.56 -3.84
CA GLU A 25 -25.94 -23.13 -3.86
C GLU A 25 -26.16 -21.77 -3.17
N LYS A 26 -25.34 -21.45 -2.16
CA LYS A 26 -25.51 -20.28 -1.26
C LYS A 26 -24.75 -19.04 -1.72
N SER A 27 -23.73 -19.19 -2.56
CA SER A 27 -22.82 -18.12 -2.96
C SER A 27 -22.44 -18.21 -4.44
N ALA A 28 -21.89 -17.14 -5.00
CA ALA A 28 -21.21 -17.18 -6.29
C ALA A 28 -19.77 -17.63 -6.05
N LEU A 29 -19.60 -18.94 -5.79
CA LEU A 29 -18.33 -19.55 -5.42
C LEU A 29 -17.36 -19.61 -6.60
N VAL A 30 -16.16 -19.03 -6.42
CA VAL A 30 -15.03 -19.11 -7.34
C VAL A 30 -13.90 -19.87 -6.66
N LEU A 31 -13.54 -21.02 -7.22
CA LEU A 31 -12.36 -21.77 -6.78
C LEU A 31 -11.12 -21.30 -7.54
N THR A 32 -9.99 -21.19 -6.86
CA THR A 32 -8.70 -20.89 -7.48
C THR A 32 -7.58 -21.71 -6.82
N ASP A 33 -6.35 -21.56 -7.30
CA ASP A 33 -5.20 -22.26 -6.76
C ASP A 33 -4.95 -21.92 -5.29
N ASN A 34 -4.41 -22.90 -4.56
CA ASN A 34 -4.01 -22.72 -3.18
C ASN A 34 -2.95 -21.61 -3.09
N ILE A 35 -3.18 -20.61 -2.23
CA ILE A 35 -2.23 -19.51 -1.98
C ILE A 35 -0.91 -19.98 -1.36
N ARG A 36 -0.89 -21.18 -0.77
CA ARG A 36 0.30 -21.83 -0.21
C ARG A 36 0.24 -23.33 -0.47
N PRO A 37 0.56 -23.79 -1.71
CA PRO A 37 0.45 -25.20 -2.08
C PRO A 37 1.33 -26.12 -1.24
N VAL A 38 2.49 -25.63 -0.80
CA VAL A 38 3.41 -26.25 0.15
C VAL A 38 3.87 -25.20 1.17
N LEU A 39 4.39 -25.60 2.32
CA LEU A 39 4.76 -24.65 3.38
C LEU A 39 5.85 -23.67 2.91
N GLU A 40 6.72 -24.09 2.02
CA GLU A 40 7.90 -23.38 1.55
C GLU A 40 7.60 -22.43 0.37
N ARG A 41 6.36 -22.38 -0.12
CA ARG A 41 6.04 -21.62 -1.33
C ARG A 41 4.66 -21.00 -1.30
N GLU A 42 4.61 -19.69 -1.51
CA GLU A 42 3.39 -18.95 -1.78
C GLU A 42 3.06 -18.90 -3.28
N ASN A 43 1.78 -18.87 -3.61
CA ASN A 43 1.23 -18.73 -4.96
C ASN A 43 0.05 -17.74 -4.93
N LEU A 44 0.37 -16.45 -4.71
CA LEU A 44 -0.64 -15.43 -4.41
C LEU A 44 -1.36 -14.89 -5.67
N ALA A 45 -0.74 -14.99 -6.85
CA ALA A 45 -1.23 -14.36 -8.07
C ALA A 45 -2.65 -14.83 -8.49
N PRO A 46 -2.99 -16.13 -8.48
CA PRO A 46 -4.32 -16.59 -8.89
C PRO A 46 -5.45 -16.00 -8.02
N ALA A 47 -5.26 -15.96 -6.70
CA ALA A 47 -6.22 -15.38 -5.78
C ALA A 47 -6.32 -13.86 -5.95
N ARG A 48 -5.19 -13.15 -6.09
CA ARG A 48 -5.18 -11.70 -6.34
C ARG A 48 -5.91 -11.33 -7.63
N ASN A 49 -5.70 -12.09 -8.71
CA ASN A 49 -6.39 -11.87 -9.97
C ASN A 49 -7.91 -12.06 -9.83
N LYS A 50 -8.36 -13.11 -9.14
CA LYS A 50 -9.81 -13.31 -8.90
C LYS A 50 -10.43 -12.22 -8.03
N ILE A 51 -9.73 -11.74 -7.00
CA ILE A 51 -10.20 -10.61 -6.19
C ILE A 51 -10.31 -9.35 -7.07
N HIS A 52 -9.32 -9.14 -7.93
CA HIS A 52 -9.29 -8.00 -8.83
C HIS A 52 -10.44 -8.03 -9.85
N ASP A 53 -10.68 -9.18 -10.49
CA ASP A 53 -11.79 -9.38 -11.44
C ASP A 53 -13.13 -9.08 -10.77
N LEU A 54 -13.37 -9.64 -9.57
CA LEU A 54 -14.60 -9.40 -8.82
C LEU A 54 -14.79 -7.92 -8.46
N PHE A 55 -13.71 -7.24 -8.08
CA PHE A 55 -13.74 -5.81 -7.77
C PHE A 55 -14.13 -4.98 -9.00
N LEU A 56 -13.55 -5.29 -10.17
CA LEU A 56 -13.90 -4.60 -11.42
C LEU A 56 -15.37 -4.84 -11.80
N GLU A 57 -15.81 -6.09 -11.77
CA GLU A 57 -17.17 -6.50 -12.17
C GLU A 57 -18.26 -5.93 -11.25
N HIS A 58 -18.04 -5.95 -9.93
CA HIS A 58 -19.11 -5.66 -8.97
C HIS A 58 -19.05 -4.24 -8.41
N VAL A 59 -17.85 -3.68 -8.24
CA VAL A 59 -17.67 -2.36 -7.62
C VAL A 59 -17.46 -1.29 -8.70
N MET A 60 -16.49 -1.48 -9.58
CA MET A 60 -16.15 -0.44 -10.56
C MET A 60 -17.20 -0.27 -11.66
N GLN A 61 -17.91 -1.32 -12.05
CA GLN A 61 -19.03 -1.18 -12.99
C GLN A 61 -20.12 -0.21 -12.51
N GLN A 62 -20.24 -0.02 -11.19
CA GLN A 62 -21.20 0.90 -10.58
C GLN A 62 -20.62 2.31 -10.40
N ALA A 63 -19.31 2.51 -10.64
CA ALA A 63 -18.67 3.79 -10.47
C ALA A 63 -19.18 4.80 -11.52
N PRO A 64 -19.58 6.02 -11.12
CA PRO A 64 -20.05 7.04 -12.04
C PRO A 64 -19.06 7.30 -13.17
N GLY A 65 -19.54 7.21 -14.42
CA GLY A 65 -18.72 7.46 -15.61
C GLY A 65 -17.84 6.29 -16.06
N TYR A 66 -17.73 5.18 -15.31
CA TYR A 66 -16.86 4.06 -15.67
C TYR A 66 -17.23 3.41 -17.02
N LYS A 67 -18.54 3.21 -17.28
CA LYS A 67 -19.01 2.68 -18.57
C LYS A 67 -18.59 3.58 -19.75
N LYS A 68 -18.73 4.90 -19.60
CA LYS A 68 -18.32 5.86 -20.62
C LYS A 68 -16.80 5.81 -20.83
N LEU A 69 -16.02 5.69 -19.76
CA LEU A 69 -14.56 5.54 -19.84
C LEU A 69 -14.17 4.25 -20.59
N MET A 70 -14.84 3.13 -20.32
CA MET A 70 -14.60 1.87 -21.04
C MET A 70 -14.87 2.00 -22.54
N GLU A 71 -15.96 2.67 -22.94
CA GLU A 71 -16.30 2.90 -24.35
C GLU A 71 -15.28 3.81 -25.06
N MET A 72 -14.64 4.73 -24.33
CA MET A 72 -13.63 5.64 -24.84
C MET A 72 -12.21 5.04 -24.86
N ALA A 73 -11.94 4.05 -24.00
CA ALA A 73 -10.61 3.47 -23.86
C ALA A 73 -10.33 2.45 -24.98
N GLY A 74 -9.21 2.64 -25.69
CA GLY A 74 -8.73 1.67 -26.70
C GLY A 74 -8.05 0.44 -26.11
N ALA A 75 -7.98 0.32 -24.78
CA ALA A 75 -7.34 -0.76 -24.05
C ALA A 75 -8.07 -1.02 -22.71
N PRO A 76 -7.90 -2.21 -22.11
CA PRO A 76 -8.46 -2.50 -20.79
C PRO A 76 -8.03 -1.47 -19.73
N ILE A 77 -8.97 -1.02 -18.91
CA ILE A 77 -8.69 -0.08 -17.82
C ILE A 77 -7.88 -0.78 -16.74
N MET A 78 -6.71 -0.22 -16.44
CA MET A 78 -5.84 -0.70 -15.36
C MET A 78 -6.02 0.18 -14.11
N PRO A 79 -6.18 -0.42 -12.92
CA PRO A 79 -6.17 0.35 -11.69
C PRO A 79 -4.81 0.99 -11.43
N THR A 80 -4.81 2.18 -10.83
CA THR A 80 -3.58 2.91 -10.46
C THR A 80 -2.57 2.03 -9.73
N PRO A 81 -2.93 1.23 -8.70
CA PRO A 81 -1.92 0.44 -8.01
C PRO A 81 -1.29 -0.67 -8.86
N ALA A 82 -2.02 -1.21 -9.84
CA ALA A 82 -1.46 -2.18 -10.78
C ALA A 82 -0.48 -1.49 -11.74
N ALA A 83 -0.85 -0.32 -12.27
CA ALA A 83 0.00 0.46 -13.17
C ALA A 83 1.29 0.93 -12.46
N VAL A 84 1.17 1.51 -11.26
CA VAL A 84 2.31 1.95 -10.46
C VAL A 84 3.21 0.77 -10.09
N GLY A 85 2.64 -0.39 -9.71
CA GLY A 85 3.41 -1.60 -9.46
C GLY A 85 4.26 -2.03 -10.65
N LEU A 86 3.68 -2.05 -11.86
CA LEU A 86 4.41 -2.37 -13.10
C LEU A 86 5.52 -1.36 -13.40
N ILE A 87 5.28 -0.06 -13.15
CA ILE A 87 6.30 0.98 -13.32
C ILE A 87 7.46 0.73 -12.34
N MET A 88 7.18 0.42 -11.07
CA MET A 88 8.18 0.11 -10.07
C MET A 88 9.03 -1.11 -10.48
N GLU A 89 8.40 -2.22 -10.86
CA GLU A 89 9.13 -3.41 -11.33
C GLU A 89 9.98 -3.11 -12.58
N ALA A 90 9.45 -2.34 -13.52
CA ALA A 90 10.17 -1.95 -14.73
C ALA A 90 11.40 -1.08 -14.43
N ILE A 91 11.29 -0.11 -13.52
CA ILE A 91 12.41 0.74 -13.08
C ILE A 91 13.47 -0.12 -12.39
N ALA A 92 13.07 -0.93 -11.39
CA ALA A 92 13.99 -1.78 -10.65
C ALA A 92 14.75 -2.74 -11.56
N LYS A 93 14.06 -3.36 -12.53
CA LYS A 93 14.65 -4.28 -13.49
C LYS A 93 15.59 -3.59 -14.47
N ARG A 94 15.20 -2.43 -15.01
CA ARG A 94 15.99 -1.71 -16.02
C ARG A 94 17.28 -1.14 -15.43
N GLU A 95 17.20 -0.60 -14.22
CA GLU A 95 18.30 0.09 -13.56
C GLU A 95 19.08 -0.82 -12.58
N HIS A 96 18.66 -2.09 -12.43
CA HIS A 96 19.24 -3.08 -11.51
C HIS A 96 19.37 -2.58 -10.07
N LEU A 97 18.28 -2.04 -9.52
CA LEU A 97 18.28 -1.36 -8.22
C LEU A 97 17.19 -1.85 -7.28
N ASN A 98 17.39 -1.64 -5.98
CA ASN A 98 16.38 -1.80 -4.96
C ASN A 98 15.61 -0.49 -4.78
N LEU A 99 14.28 -0.58 -4.70
CA LEU A 99 13.44 0.61 -4.54
C LEU A 99 12.27 0.42 -3.59
N ILE A 100 11.80 1.55 -3.10
CA ILE A 100 10.49 1.71 -2.46
C ILE A 100 9.69 2.72 -3.30
N GLY A 101 8.47 2.36 -3.65
CA GLY A 101 7.48 3.25 -4.25
C GLY A 101 6.36 3.53 -3.25
N VAL A 102 5.83 4.74 -3.25
CA VAL A 102 4.62 5.09 -2.48
C VAL A 102 3.64 5.87 -3.34
N ASP A 103 2.36 5.55 -3.21
CA ASP A 103 1.26 6.36 -3.74
C ASP A 103 0.31 6.71 -2.58
N ILE A 104 0.40 7.96 -2.11
CA ILE A 104 -0.42 8.45 -0.99
C ILE A 104 -1.68 9.15 -1.51
N GLY A 105 -2.80 8.45 -1.38
CA GLY A 105 -4.11 8.90 -1.84
C GLY A 105 -4.94 9.60 -0.77
N GLY A 106 -6.17 9.93 -1.15
CA GLY A 106 -7.14 10.50 -0.22
C GLY A 106 -7.66 9.52 0.83
N ALA A 107 -7.75 8.22 0.51
CA ALA A 107 -8.28 7.19 1.41
C ALA A 107 -7.23 6.16 1.82
N THR A 108 -6.30 5.82 0.92
CA THR A 108 -5.33 4.74 1.12
C THR A 108 -3.93 5.20 0.77
N THR A 109 -2.93 4.55 1.35
CA THR A 109 -1.54 4.66 0.92
C THR A 109 -1.07 3.30 0.43
N ASP A 110 -0.70 3.21 -0.84
CA ASP A 110 -0.07 2.04 -1.42
C ASP A 110 1.44 2.16 -1.27
N VAL A 111 2.08 1.11 -0.76
CA VAL A 111 3.54 1.01 -0.70
C VAL A 111 3.99 -0.20 -1.50
N PHE A 112 4.97 0.03 -2.35
CA PHE A 112 5.58 -0.93 -3.24
C PHE A 112 7.05 -1.07 -2.86
N SER A 113 7.59 -2.26 -3.03
CA SER A 113 9.04 -2.45 -2.94
C SER A 113 9.50 -3.48 -3.93
N VAL A 114 10.72 -3.29 -4.42
CA VAL A 114 11.46 -4.29 -5.18
C VAL A 114 12.82 -4.39 -4.53
N PHE A 115 13.11 -5.53 -3.92
CA PHE A 115 14.39 -5.83 -3.30
C PHE A 115 14.91 -7.14 -3.86
N GLU A 116 16.14 -7.12 -4.39
CA GLU A 116 16.79 -8.30 -4.98
C GLU A 116 15.88 -9.01 -6.01
N GLY A 117 15.10 -8.22 -6.75
CA GLY A 117 14.14 -8.69 -7.76
C GLY A 117 12.79 -9.17 -7.22
N ALA A 118 12.59 -9.23 -5.91
CA ALA A 118 11.32 -9.61 -5.28
C ALA A 118 10.38 -8.40 -5.15
N PHE A 119 9.25 -8.43 -5.86
CA PHE A 119 8.21 -7.40 -5.78
C PHE A 119 7.24 -7.66 -4.63
N ASN A 120 7.02 -6.65 -3.79
CA ASN A 120 6.00 -6.64 -2.76
C ASN A 120 5.12 -5.40 -2.86
N ARG A 121 3.85 -5.55 -2.51
CA ARG A 121 2.88 -4.45 -2.45
C ARG A 121 2.02 -4.62 -1.21
N THR A 122 1.78 -3.50 -0.53
CA THR A 122 0.82 -3.42 0.58
C THR A 122 -0.08 -2.21 0.40
N VAL A 123 -1.33 -2.34 0.84
CA VAL A 123 -2.28 -1.23 0.91
C VAL A 123 -2.60 -0.93 2.37
N SER A 124 -2.29 0.28 2.79
CA SER A 124 -2.71 0.79 4.10
C SER A 124 -4.06 1.48 3.92
N ALA A 125 -5.14 0.72 4.12
CA ALA A 125 -6.52 1.17 3.87
C ALA A 125 -6.96 2.35 4.77
N ASN A 126 -6.28 2.54 5.91
CA ASN A 126 -6.63 3.55 6.91
C ASN A 126 -5.69 4.77 6.89
N LEU A 127 -4.71 4.80 6.00
CA LEU A 127 -3.70 5.86 5.99
C LEU A 127 -3.85 6.68 4.71
N GLY A 128 -4.69 7.70 4.73
CA GLY A 128 -4.91 8.59 3.58
C GLY A 128 -5.13 10.03 4.02
N MET A 129 -4.95 10.97 3.08
CA MET A 129 -4.85 12.40 3.38
C MET A 129 -6.19 13.16 3.36
N SER A 130 -7.28 12.49 3.01
CA SER A 130 -8.62 13.07 2.95
C SER A 130 -9.61 12.24 3.78
N TYR A 131 -10.17 11.18 3.20
CA TYR A 131 -11.27 10.39 3.77
C TYR A 131 -10.87 9.67 5.06
N SER A 132 -9.59 9.36 5.24
CA SER A 132 -9.05 8.60 6.38
C SER A 132 -8.01 9.39 7.21
N VAL A 133 -7.95 10.72 7.05
CA VAL A 133 -6.95 11.55 7.74
C VAL A 133 -7.06 11.48 9.27
N SER A 134 -8.26 11.25 9.81
CA SER A 134 -8.45 11.06 11.25
C SER A 134 -7.90 9.72 11.75
N ASN A 135 -7.82 8.70 10.89
CA ASN A 135 -7.21 7.42 11.25
C ASN A 135 -5.69 7.58 11.33
N VAL A 136 -5.07 8.38 10.44
CA VAL A 136 -3.66 8.77 10.59
C VAL A 136 -3.42 9.44 11.93
N LEU A 137 -4.29 10.38 12.35
CA LEU A 137 -4.20 10.99 13.68
C LEU A 137 -4.33 9.97 14.82
N ALA A 138 -5.26 9.02 14.69
CA ALA A 138 -5.47 7.99 15.72
C ALA A 138 -4.27 7.04 15.85
N GLU A 139 -3.68 6.63 14.72
CA GLU A 139 -2.54 5.70 14.69
C GLU A 139 -1.21 6.38 15.03
N ALA A 140 -0.98 7.59 14.50
CA ALA A 140 0.25 8.35 14.75
C ALA A 140 0.27 8.95 16.16
N GLY A 141 -0.89 9.36 16.67
CA GLY A 141 -0.98 10.18 17.87
C GLY A 141 -0.67 11.66 17.59
N LEU A 142 -1.34 12.54 18.35
CA LEU A 142 -1.28 13.98 18.09
C LEU A 142 0.12 14.58 18.24
N ALA A 143 0.87 14.16 19.28
CA ALA A 143 2.22 14.66 19.54
C ALA A 143 3.18 14.42 18.36
N ASN A 144 3.04 13.28 17.69
CA ASN A 144 3.86 12.91 16.53
C ASN A 144 3.53 13.74 15.29
N ILE A 145 2.30 14.24 15.16
CA ILE A 145 1.94 15.18 14.09
C ILE A 145 2.41 16.60 14.46
N MET A 146 2.15 17.03 15.70
CA MET A 146 2.48 18.38 16.17
C MET A 146 3.96 18.73 16.06
N ARG A 147 4.86 17.75 16.26
CA ARG A 147 6.31 17.99 16.16
C ARG A 147 6.76 18.51 14.79
N TRP A 148 5.97 18.27 13.74
CA TRP A 148 6.26 18.70 12.37
C TRP A 148 5.60 20.04 12.01
N VAL A 149 4.74 20.58 12.87
CA VAL A 149 4.07 21.87 12.64
C VAL A 149 5.03 23.01 13.03
N PRO A 150 5.44 23.88 12.10
CA PRO A 150 6.52 24.85 12.34
C PRO A 150 6.05 26.15 13.03
N PHE A 151 4.89 26.12 13.68
CA PHE A 151 4.29 27.25 14.36
C PHE A 151 3.48 26.77 15.57
N THR A 152 3.22 27.70 16.50
CA THR A 152 2.45 27.40 17.70
C THR A 152 0.98 27.18 17.36
N ILE A 153 0.46 26.01 17.71
CA ILE A 153 -0.96 25.66 17.60
C ILE A 153 -1.33 24.82 18.82
N ASP A 154 -2.51 25.06 19.38
CA ASP A 154 -3.02 24.23 20.47
C ASP A 154 -3.59 22.90 19.94
N GLU A 155 -3.61 21.88 20.79
CA GLU A 155 -4.07 20.54 20.43
C GLU A 155 -5.50 20.52 19.87
N GLN A 156 -6.39 21.34 20.45
CA GLN A 156 -7.80 21.35 20.09
C GLN A 156 -7.99 21.92 18.69
N THR A 157 -7.31 23.02 18.36
CA THR A 157 -7.33 23.63 17.03
C THR A 157 -6.77 22.67 15.97
N LEU A 158 -5.65 21.99 16.24
CA LEU A 158 -5.09 21.02 15.29
C LEU A 158 -6.06 19.84 15.06
N ARG A 159 -6.62 19.25 16.13
CA ARG A 159 -7.63 18.18 16.02
C ARG A 159 -8.85 18.62 15.20
N ASN A 160 -9.33 19.85 15.42
CA ASN A 160 -10.47 20.39 14.69
C ASN A 160 -10.16 20.57 13.21
N ARG A 161 -8.97 21.07 12.85
CA ARG A 161 -8.54 21.19 11.45
C ARG A 161 -8.48 19.83 10.75
N ILE A 162 -7.91 18.81 11.39
CA ILE A 162 -7.85 17.43 10.86
C ILE A 162 -9.25 16.87 10.63
N LYS A 163 -10.14 16.99 11.62
CA LYS A 163 -11.52 16.50 11.49
C LYS A 163 -12.29 17.25 10.41
N ASN A 164 -12.08 18.56 10.28
CA ASN A 164 -12.70 19.37 9.23
C ASN A 164 -12.29 18.93 7.82
N LYS A 165 -11.02 18.53 7.62
CA LYS A 165 -10.56 17.94 6.37
C LYS A 165 -11.28 16.62 6.06
N MET A 166 -11.47 15.75 7.06
CA MET A 166 -12.16 14.47 6.86
C MET A 166 -13.62 14.64 6.41
N ILE A 167 -14.35 15.60 6.98
CA ILE A 167 -15.75 15.88 6.59
C ILE A 167 -15.87 16.63 5.26
N ARG A 168 -14.78 17.23 4.78
CA ARG A 168 -14.70 17.95 3.49
C ARG A 168 -13.49 17.45 2.68
N PRO A 169 -13.50 16.16 2.25
CA PRO A 169 -12.31 15.48 1.74
C PRO A 169 -11.77 16.07 0.42
N THR A 170 -12.57 16.88 -0.27
CA THR A 170 -12.24 17.51 -1.55
C THR A 170 -11.64 18.91 -1.39
N THR A 171 -11.52 19.46 -0.18
CA THR A 171 -10.87 20.76 0.02
C THR A 171 -9.36 20.64 -0.17
N ILE A 172 -8.76 21.65 -0.77
CA ILE A 172 -7.30 21.83 -0.82
C ILE A 172 -6.89 22.94 0.16
N PRO A 173 -5.66 22.91 0.71
CA PRO A 173 -5.16 23.98 1.57
C PRO A 173 -5.34 25.37 0.93
N GLN A 174 -5.99 26.28 1.64
CA GLN A 174 -6.17 27.67 1.22
C GLN A 174 -5.17 28.62 1.89
N THR A 175 -4.53 28.16 2.97
CA THR A 175 -3.51 28.92 3.69
C THR A 175 -2.21 28.14 3.83
N LEU A 176 -1.13 28.85 4.13
CA LEU A 176 0.17 28.22 4.39
C LEU A 176 0.11 27.29 5.61
N ASP A 177 -0.60 27.70 6.67
CA ASP A 177 -0.77 26.91 7.89
C ASP A 177 -1.49 25.59 7.59
N GLU A 178 -2.54 25.62 6.77
CA GLU A 178 -3.25 24.41 6.35
C GLU A 178 -2.35 23.47 5.55
N LEU A 179 -1.56 24.02 4.63
CA LEU A 179 -0.61 23.24 3.85
C LEU A 179 0.43 22.60 4.76
N GLN A 180 1.00 23.35 5.70
CA GLN A 180 2.01 22.85 6.64
C GLN A 180 1.44 21.77 7.56
N ILE A 181 0.18 21.90 8.00
CA ILE A 181 -0.52 20.86 8.78
C ILE A 181 -0.75 19.61 7.93
N GLU A 182 -1.21 19.73 6.69
CA GLU A 182 -1.39 18.56 5.81
C GLU A 182 -0.04 17.87 5.53
N GLN A 183 1.03 18.63 5.33
CA GLN A 183 2.38 18.07 5.19
C GLN A 183 2.89 17.41 6.48
N ALA A 184 2.54 17.92 7.66
CA ALA A 184 2.87 17.29 8.95
C ALA A 184 2.18 15.93 9.10
N ILE A 185 0.90 15.84 8.72
CA ILE A 185 0.14 14.58 8.75
C ILE A 185 0.68 13.60 7.71
N ALA A 186 1.05 14.06 6.52
CA ALA A 186 1.59 13.22 5.46
C ALA A 186 2.87 12.51 5.86
N ARG A 187 3.77 13.17 6.61
CA ARG A 187 4.97 12.51 7.18
C ARG A 187 4.62 11.29 8.01
N GLU A 188 3.63 11.43 8.90
CA GLU A 188 3.20 10.32 9.74
C GLU A 188 2.46 9.24 8.96
N ALA A 189 1.62 9.61 7.99
CA ALA A 189 0.95 8.65 7.12
C ALA A 189 1.96 7.80 6.33
N LEU A 190 2.97 8.44 5.72
CA LEU A 190 4.04 7.78 4.99
C LEU A 190 4.87 6.88 5.91
N ARG A 191 5.27 7.37 7.08
CA ARG A 191 6.05 6.59 8.07
C ARG A 191 5.30 5.34 8.53
N LEU A 192 4.02 5.49 8.91
CA LEU A 192 3.17 4.38 9.32
C LEU A 192 2.95 3.38 8.18
N ALA A 193 2.75 3.87 6.95
CA ALA A 193 2.58 3.01 5.79
C ALA A 193 3.84 2.19 5.49
N LEU A 194 5.04 2.77 5.64
CA LEU A 194 6.29 2.02 5.51
C LEU A 194 6.45 0.98 6.63
N ILE A 195 6.13 1.32 7.89
CA ILE A 195 6.19 0.35 9.00
C ILE A 195 5.26 -0.84 8.73
N HIS A 196 4.04 -0.57 8.29
CA HIS A 196 3.08 -1.60 7.90
C HIS A 196 3.60 -2.43 6.71
N HIS A 197 4.21 -1.78 5.71
CA HIS A 197 4.81 -2.48 4.57
C HIS A 197 5.92 -3.45 5.01
N LYS A 198 6.86 -2.99 5.85
CA LYS A 198 7.98 -3.79 6.34
C LYS A 198 7.54 -5.00 7.16
N SER A 199 6.42 -4.91 7.89
CA SER A 199 5.90 -6.02 8.70
C SER A 199 5.25 -7.13 7.87
N LEU A 200 4.81 -6.81 6.64
CA LEU A 200 4.19 -7.75 5.70
C LEU A 200 5.16 -8.26 4.63
N ALA A 201 6.07 -7.41 4.15
CA ALA A 201 7.14 -7.77 3.23
C ALA A 201 8.26 -8.49 3.99
N THR A 202 7.97 -9.71 4.44
CA THR A 202 8.89 -10.56 5.22
C THR A 202 9.12 -11.89 4.51
N GLY A 203 10.24 -12.55 4.81
CA GLY A 203 10.45 -13.94 4.38
C GLY A 203 9.38 -14.90 4.93
N LEU A 204 9.28 -16.10 4.37
CA LEU A 204 8.25 -17.08 4.72
C LEU A 204 8.27 -17.44 6.22
N LYS A 205 7.12 -17.30 6.88
CA LYS A 205 6.94 -17.69 8.28
C LYS A 205 6.48 -19.15 8.38
N GLY A 206 7.08 -19.90 9.31
CA GLY A 206 6.68 -21.27 9.63
C GLY A 206 7.25 -22.37 8.73
N VAL A 207 8.31 -22.08 7.97
CA VAL A 207 9.11 -23.10 7.28
C VAL A 207 10.12 -23.68 8.29
N GLN A 208 10.10 -24.99 8.52
CA GLN A 208 11.25 -25.66 9.14
C GLN A 208 12.35 -25.70 8.08
N GLN A 209 13.34 -24.82 8.17
CA GLN A 209 14.53 -24.91 7.32
C GLN A 209 15.17 -26.29 7.54
N GLU A 210 15.37 -27.06 6.46
CA GLU A 210 16.19 -28.28 6.50
C GLU A 210 17.57 -27.89 7.00
N ARG A 211 17.97 -28.45 8.15
CA ARG A 211 19.09 -27.96 8.95
C ARG A 211 20.39 -28.59 8.47
N THR A 212 21.25 -27.80 7.85
CA THR A 212 22.68 -28.15 7.70
C THR A 212 23.48 -27.52 8.84
N ILE A 213 24.54 -28.18 9.29
CA ILE A 213 25.42 -27.70 10.39
C ILE A 213 25.98 -26.30 10.09
N SER A 214 26.11 -25.95 8.81
CA SER A 214 26.53 -24.64 8.31
C SER A 214 25.50 -23.52 8.56
N ASP A 215 24.20 -23.84 8.62
CA ASP A 215 23.11 -22.88 8.78
C ASP A 215 22.92 -22.43 10.24
N VAL A 216 23.67 -23.05 11.17
CA VAL A 216 23.64 -22.70 12.61
C VAL A 216 24.36 -21.37 12.88
N PHE A 217 25.30 -20.97 12.02
CA PHE A 217 26.05 -19.71 12.16
C PHE A 217 25.38 -18.53 11.46
N GLU A 218 24.57 -18.76 10.42
CA GLU A 218 23.72 -17.74 9.80
C GLU A 218 22.32 -17.77 10.43
N GLN A 219 22.23 -17.33 11.69
CA GLN A 219 20.94 -17.06 12.32
C GLN A 219 20.22 -15.87 11.64
N GLN A 220 19.65 -16.06 10.44
CA GLN A 220 18.59 -15.18 9.96
C GLN A 220 17.25 -15.74 10.40
N ALA A 221 16.71 -15.12 11.46
CA ALA A 221 15.41 -15.45 12.01
C ALA A 221 14.33 -15.39 10.91
N SER A 222 13.54 -16.45 10.79
CA SER A 222 12.33 -16.43 9.96
C SER A 222 11.46 -15.20 10.27
N GLY A 223 10.95 -14.52 9.24
CA GLY A 223 10.13 -13.32 9.40
C GLY A 223 10.89 -11.99 9.47
N GLN A 224 12.18 -11.94 9.17
CA GLN A 224 12.86 -10.67 8.88
C GLN A 224 12.25 -9.98 7.65
N SER A 225 12.23 -8.64 7.68
CA SER A 225 11.75 -7.84 6.56
C SER A 225 12.68 -8.00 5.36
N LEU A 226 12.10 -8.14 4.16
CA LEU A 226 12.82 -8.11 2.89
C LEU A 226 13.34 -6.71 2.56
N ILE A 227 12.96 -5.70 3.35
CA ILE A 227 13.29 -4.30 3.14
C ILE A 227 14.54 -3.93 3.94
N ASP A 228 15.69 -3.97 3.27
CA ASP A 228 16.96 -3.49 3.81
C ASP A 228 17.21 -2.03 3.40
N MET A 229 17.00 -1.11 4.34
CA MET A 229 17.13 0.33 4.08
C MET A 229 18.56 0.77 3.78
N LEU A 230 19.61 0.00 4.12
CA LEU A 230 20.99 0.32 3.74
C LEU A 230 21.28 0.00 2.26
N LYS A 231 20.51 -0.92 1.69
CA LYS A 231 20.60 -1.32 0.27
C LYS A 231 19.61 -0.55 -0.63
N LEU A 232 18.90 0.44 -0.08
CA LEU A 232 17.85 1.16 -0.80
C LEU A 232 18.45 2.24 -1.72
N ASP A 233 18.28 2.06 -3.03
CA ASP A 233 18.85 2.96 -4.04
C ASP A 233 17.91 4.10 -4.44
N LEU A 234 16.60 3.85 -4.40
CA LEU A 234 15.59 4.79 -4.90
C LEU A 234 14.29 4.75 -4.09
N ILE A 235 13.78 5.93 -3.75
CA ILE A 235 12.41 6.13 -3.28
C ILE A 235 11.65 6.91 -4.35
N VAL A 236 10.49 6.40 -4.75
CA VAL A 236 9.58 7.07 -5.69
C VAL A 236 8.29 7.46 -4.96
N GLY A 237 8.02 8.76 -4.88
CA GLY A 237 6.81 9.32 -4.31
C GLY A 237 5.76 9.70 -5.36
N SER A 238 4.53 9.26 -5.13
CA SER A 238 3.33 9.62 -5.89
C SER A 238 2.21 10.05 -4.95
N GLY A 239 1.23 10.76 -5.48
CA GLY A 239 0.04 11.20 -4.77
C GLY A 239 0.01 12.70 -4.59
N GLY A 240 -1.20 13.26 -4.53
CA GLY A 240 -1.42 14.72 -4.66
C GLY A 240 -0.60 15.56 -3.68
N ILE A 241 -0.40 15.09 -2.44
CA ILE A 241 0.38 15.81 -1.42
C ILE A 241 1.88 15.89 -1.76
N LEU A 242 2.43 14.90 -2.48
CA LEU A 242 3.83 14.89 -2.91
C LEU A 242 3.99 15.55 -4.29
N SER A 243 3.15 15.19 -5.26
CA SER A 243 3.24 15.65 -6.65
C SER A 243 2.91 17.13 -6.83
N HIS A 244 1.97 17.67 -6.03
CA HIS A 244 1.55 19.07 -6.10
C HIS A 244 2.08 19.94 -4.96
N ALA A 245 3.10 19.47 -4.22
CA ALA A 245 3.76 20.32 -3.24
C ALA A 245 4.33 21.58 -3.95
N PRO A 246 4.10 22.80 -3.42
CA PRO A 246 4.50 24.04 -4.11
C PRO A 246 6.00 24.10 -4.45
N ARG A 247 6.84 23.46 -3.64
CA ARG A 247 8.28 23.34 -3.91
C ARG A 247 8.69 21.88 -3.74
N ARG A 248 9.50 21.36 -4.68
CA ARG A 248 10.01 19.98 -4.65
C ARG A 248 10.75 19.61 -3.36
N ILE A 249 11.40 20.59 -2.73
CA ILE A 249 12.03 20.42 -1.42
C ILE A 249 11.04 19.97 -0.33
N GLN A 250 9.76 20.34 -0.41
CA GLN A 250 8.76 19.94 0.57
C GLN A 250 8.43 18.45 0.44
N SER A 251 8.26 17.94 -0.79
CA SER A 251 8.08 16.52 -1.06
C SER A 251 9.31 15.73 -0.61
N MET A 252 10.50 16.25 -0.92
CA MET A 252 11.78 15.68 -0.48
C MET A 252 11.84 15.56 1.05
N LEU A 253 11.57 16.65 1.77
CA LEU A 253 11.58 16.66 3.24
C LEU A 253 10.55 15.68 3.81
N MET A 254 9.32 15.64 3.30
CA MET A 254 8.32 14.68 3.77
C MET A 254 8.76 13.24 3.61
N MET A 255 9.39 12.88 2.48
CA MET A 255 9.90 11.53 2.26
C MET A 255 11.12 11.21 3.12
N VAL A 256 12.04 12.16 3.31
CA VAL A 256 13.21 11.99 4.19
C VAL A 256 12.77 11.80 5.64
N ASP A 257 11.87 12.65 6.13
CA ASP A 257 11.35 12.61 7.50
C ASP A 257 10.55 11.31 7.77
N ALA A 258 9.87 10.78 6.75
CA ALA A 258 9.06 9.58 6.89
C ALA A 258 9.85 8.27 6.75
N TYR A 259 10.85 8.25 5.88
CA TYR A 259 11.53 7.01 5.47
C TYR A 259 12.95 6.89 5.99
N GLU A 260 13.54 7.97 6.48
CA GLU A 260 14.87 7.98 7.11
C GLU A 260 15.90 7.16 6.29
N PRO A 261 16.08 7.48 4.98
CA PRO A 261 16.94 6.69 4.10
C PRO A 261 18.36 6.59 4.66
N MET A 262 18.94 5.40 4.57
CA MET A 262 20.31 5.14 5.04
C MET A 262 21.24 4.97 3.85
N GLY A 263 22.41 5.63 3.89
CA GLY A 263 23.37 5.58 2.79
C GLY A 263 23.01 6.53 1.64
N CYS A 264 23.35 6.14 0.40
CA CYS A 264 23.12 6.97 -0.79
C CYS A 264 21.81 6.55 -1.48
N THR A 265 20.70 7.18 -1.11
CA THR A 265 19.37 6.91 -1.69
C THR A 265 18.91 8.09 -2.53
N ARG A 266 18.48 7.83 -3.77
CA ARG A 266 17.87 8.84 -4.64
C ARG A 266 16.39 9.00 -4.32
N LEU A 267 15.87 10.20 -4.50
CA LEU A 267 14.45 10.51 -4.34
C LEU A 267 13.89 10.98 -5.68
N SER A 268 12.76 10.42 -6.07
CA SER A 268 11.98 10.84 -7.24
C SER A 268 10.54 11.10 -6.82
N VAL A 269 9.89 12.04 -7.50
CA VAL A 269 8.46 12.33 -7.32
C VAL A 269 7.84 12.48 -8.70
N ASP A 270 6.63 11.94 -8.89
CA ASP A 270 5.79 12.18 -10.06
C ASP A 270 5.31 13.65 -10.12
#